data_AF-A0A1S9DG27-F1
#
_entry.id   AF-A0A1S9DG27-F1
#
_cell.length_a   1.000
_cell.length_b   1.000
_cell.length_c   1.000
_cell.angle_alpha   90.00
_cell.angle_beta   90.00
_cell.angle_gamma   90.00
#
_symmetry.space_group_name_H-M   'P 1'
#
loop_
_entity.id
_entity.type
_entity.pdbx_description
1 polymer ?
#
loop_
_entity_poly.entity_id
_entity_poly.type
_entity_poly.pdbx_seq_one_letter_code
_entity_poly.pdbx_strand_id
1 'polypeptide(L)'
;MPEQAWWNLFSFGQNQMINVLRAAFQNAAVLGMTHEWMCQDDTLSIFSTYGLWDMKKQGSIAPGLRPTTLQREIPHHPWLDIFPFPRMWDNLIRAGDQLDHEEFAKKWGFFL
;
A
#
# COMPACT_ATOMS: atom_id res chain seq x y z
N MET A 1 18.74 25.76 18.51
CA MET A 1 18.98 24.30 18.43
C MET A 1 20.18 24.05 17.53
N PRO A 2 21.11 23.14 17.86
CA PRO A 2 22.34 22.94 17.09
C PRO A 2 22.05 22.26 15.74
N GLU A 3 22.79 22.67 14.71
CA GLU A 3 22.68 22.24 13.31
C GLU A 3 22.70 20.70 13.14
N GLN A 4 23.51 20.00 13.95
CA GLN A 4 23.60 18.54 13.95
C GLN A 4 22.27 17.85 14.29
N ALA A 5 21.43 18.46 15.12
CA ALA A 5 20.13 17.90 15.48
C ALA A 5 19.18 17.90 14.27
N TRP A 6 19.25 18.93 13.41
CA TRP A 6 18.48 18.99 12.18
C TRP A 6 18.94 17.91 11.18
N TRP A 7 20.25 17.73 11.01
CA TRP A 7 20.79 16.68 10.14
C TRP A 7 20.43 15.27 10.60
N ASN A 8 20.41 15.02 11.91
CA ASN A 8 20.02 13.72 12.45
C ASN A 8 18.53 13.46 12.26
N LEU A 9 17.67 14.46 12.48
CA LEU A 9 16.23 14.34 12.24
C LEU A 9 15.91 14.14 10.75
N PHE A 10 16.59 14.89 9.87
CA PHE A 10 16.45 14.76 8.43
C PHE A 10 16.90 13.37 7.94
N SER A 11 18.10 12.94 8.32
CA SER A 11 18.64 11.62 7.97
C SER A 11 17.80 10.48 8.53
N PHE A 12 17.28 10.63 9.76
CA PHE A 12 16.38 9.65 10.35
C PHE A 12 15.08 9.53 9.53
N GLY A 13 14.46 10.65 9.16
CA GLY A 13 13.29 10.66 8.29
C GLY A 13 13.53 9.94 6.96
N GLN A 14 14.63 10.24 6.27
CA GLN A 14 15.00 9.59 5.01
C GLN A 14 15.22 8.07 5.14
N ASN A 15 15.83 7.63 6.24
CA ASN A 15 16.04 6.21 6.48
C ASN A 15 14.72 5.46 6.75
N GLN A 16 13.78 6.07 7.48
CA GLN A 16 12.45 5.48 7.69
C GLN A 16 11.70 5.33 6.36
N MET A 17 11.77 6.36 5.52
CA MET A 17 11.20 6.37 4.17
C MET A 17 11.72 5.19 3.33
N ILE A 18 13.04 5.04 3.20
CA ILE A 18 13.64 3.96 2.40
C ILE A 18 13.20 2.59 2.92
N ASN A 19 13.04 2.42 4.24
CA ASN A 19 12.57 1.17 4.82
C ASN A 19 11.10 0.90 4.48
N VAL A 20 10.23 1.92 4.51
CA VAL A 20 8.82 1.78 4.13
C VAL A 20 8.69 1.41 2.65
N LEU A 21 9.40 2.10 1.75
CA LEU A 21 9.37 1.78 0.32
C LEU A 21 9.89 0.37 0.05
N ARG A 22 11.02 -0.01 0.68
CA ARG A 22 11.57 -1.36 0.54
C ARG A 22 10.58 -2.42 1.00
N ALA A 23 9.92 -2.21 2.13
CA ALA A 23 8.90 -3.13 2.64
C ALA A 23 7.71 -3.23 1.67
N ALA A 24 7.23 -2.11 1.12
CA ALA A 24 6.14 -2.10 0.14
C ALA A 24 6.49 -2.90 -1.12
N PHE A 25 7.69 -2.71 -1.68
CA PHE A 25 8.15 -3.49 -2.83
C PHE A 25 8.30 -4.99 -2.53
N GLN A 26 8.78 -5.34 -1.33
CA GLN A 26 8.87 -6.73 -0.90
C GLN A 26 7.48 -7.38 -0.78
N ASN A 27 6.50 -6.64 -0.25
CA ASN A 27 5.13 -7.13 -0.14
C ASN A 27 4.51 -7.36 -1.53
N ALA A 28 4.71 -6.42 -2.47
CA ALA A 28 4.30 -6.58 -3.86
C ALA A 28 4.90 -7.85 -4.50
N ALA A 29 6.20 -8.10 -4.29
CA ALA A 29 6.88 -9.28 -4.78
C ALA A 29 6.33 -10.59 -4.18
N VAL A 30 6.05 -10.62 -2.87
CA VAL A 30 5.42 -11.78 -2.20
C VAL A 30 4.03 -12.07 -2.76
N LEU A 31 3.28 -11.02 -3.12
CA LEU A 31 1.96 -11.12 -3.74
C LEU A 31 2.01 -11.45 -5.24
N GLY A 32 3.20 -11.48 -5.85
CA GLY A 32 3.39 -11.74 -7.27
C GLY A 32 2.96 -10.57 -8.18
N MET A 33 2.92 -9.36 -7.62
CA MET A 33 2.52 -8.15 -8.32
C MET A 33 3.73 -7.56 -9.04
N THR A 34 3.66 -7.44 -10.37
CA THR A 34 4.75 -6.81 -11.15
C THR A 34 4.65 -5.29 -11.11
N HIS A 35 5.77 -4.61 -11.31
CA HIS A 35 5.82 -3.15 -11.39
C HIS A 35 4.93 -2.64 -12.53
N GLU A 36 5.00 -3.27 -13.70
CA GLU A 36 4.23 -2.88 -14.88
C GLU A 36 2.73 -2.95 -14.63
N TRP A 37 2.29 -3.96 -13.86
CA TRP A 37 0.89 -4.12 -13.50
C TRP A 37 0.45 -3.05 -12.49
N MET A 38 1.25 -2.78 -11.46
CA MET A 38 0.93 -1.76 -10.46
C MET A 38 0.99 -0.31 -10.98
N CYS A 39 1.61 -0.05 -12.13
CA CYS A 39 1.68 1.29 -12.72
C CYS A 39 0.53 1.58 -13.70
N GLN A 40 -0.36 0.63 -13.95
CA GLN A 40 -1.49 0.81 -14.85
C GLN A 40 -2.74 1.24 -14.08
N ASP A 41 -3.23 2.44 -14.37
CA ASP A 41 -4.37 3.07 -13.66
C ASP A 41 -5.63 2.20 -13.60
N ASP A 42 -5.88 1.38 -14.63
CA ASP A 42 -7.10 0.58 -14.77
C ASP A 42 -6.94 -0.86 -14.25
N THR A 43 -5.88 -1.17 -13.50
CA THR A 43 -5.71 -2.51 -12.94
C THR A 43 -6.53 -2.73 -11.68
N LEU A 44 -7.02 -3.96 -11.53
CA LEU A 44 -7.78 -4.39 -10.37
C LEU A 44 -6.93 -5.27 -9.46
N SER A 45 -7.08 -5.07 -8.15
CA SER A 45 -6.46 -5.91 -7.12
C SER A 45 -6.69 -7.40 -7.39
N ILE A 46 -5.62 -8.20 -7.18
CA ILE A 46 -5.70 -9.66 -7.25
C ILE A 46 -6.72 -10.22 -6.25
N PHE A 47 -6.97 -9.51 -5.15
CA PHE A 47 -7.84 -9.94 -4.07
C PHE A 47 -9.31 -9.65 -4.32
N SER A 48 -9.63 -8.73 -5.24
CA SER A 48 -11.01 -8.42 -5.57
C SER A 48 -11.75 -9.66 -6.09
N THR A 49 -13.09 -9.67 -6.03
CA THR A 49 -13.93 -10.78 -6.50
C THR A 49 -13.72 -11.08 -7.99
N TYR A 50 -13.17 -10.12 -8.75
CA TYR A 50 -12.79 -10.27 -10.16
C TYR A 50 -11.36 -10.79 -10.37
N GLY A 51 -10.56 -10.90 -9.30
CA GLY A 51 -9.17 -11.32 -9.34
C GLY A 51 -8.96 -12.83 -9.20
N LEU A 52 -7.78 -13.30 -9.58
CA LEU A 52 -7.38 -14.72 -9.56
C LEU A 52 -6.90 -15.20 -8.17
N TRP A 53 -7.34 -14.56 -7.07
CA TRP A 53 -6.78 -14.88 -5.75
C TRP A 53 -7.10 -16.32 -5.31
N ASP A 54 -6.03 -17.11 -5.17
CA ASP A 54 -6.12 -18.46 -4.63
C ASP A 54 -6.18 -18.39 -3.10
N MET A 55 -7.37 -18.62 -2.55
CA MET A 55 -7.60 -18.69 -1.10
C MET A 55 -6.71 -19.72 -0.39
N LYS A 56 -6.14 -20.70 -1.09
CA LYS A 56 -5.17 -21.64 -0.50
C LYS A 56 -3.82 -20.99 -0.18
N LYS A 57 -3.49 -19.87 -0.83
CA LYS A 57 -2.26 -19.07 -0.60
C LYS A 57 -2.39 -18.10 0.59
N GLN A 58 -3.55 -18.01 1.23
CA GLN A 58 -3.74 -17.12 2.39
C GLN A 58 -2.82 -17.49 3.57
N GLY A 59 -2.47 -18.78 3.71
CA GLY A 59 -1.55 -19.26 4.73
C GLY A 59 -0.09 -18.82 4.51
N SER A 60 0.31 -18.53 3.27
CA SER A 60 1.69 -18.16 2.93
C SER A 60 1.97 -16.66 3.01
N ILE A 61 0.94 -15.83 3.18
CA ILE A 61 1.09 -14.37 3.31
C ILE A 61 0.97 -13.93 4.78
N ALA A 62 1.73 -12.88 5.12
CA ALA A 62 1.73 -12.29 6.45
C ALA A 62 0.31 -11.81 6.83
N PRO A 63 -0.12 -11.94 8.10
CA PRO A 63 -1.47 -11.55 8.52
C PRO A 63 -1.87 -10.13 8.15
N GLY A 64 -0.94 -9.17 8.18
CA GLY A 64 -1.20 -7.77 7.81
C GLY A 64 -1.45 -7.54 6.31
N LEU A 65 -1.05 -8.47 5.45
CA LEU A 65 -1.26 -8.41 3.99
C LEU A 65 -2.45 -9.26 3.52
N ARG A 66 -3.13 -9.95 4.44
CA ARG A 66 -4.32 -10.71 4.07
C ARG A 66 -5.44 -9.74 3.74
N PRO A 67 -6.15 -9.94 2.62
CA PRO A 67 -7.22 -9.04 2.24
C PRO A 67 -8.36 -9.12 3.24
N THR A 68 -8.93 -7.96 3.58
CA THR A 68 -10.17 -7.90 4.35
C THR A 68 -11.35 -8.42 3.52
N THR A 69 -12.51 -8.55 4.16
CA THR A 69 -13.75 -8.80 3.42
C THR A 69 -14.05 -7.66 2.44
N LEU A 70 -13.84 -6.40 2.86
CA LEU A 70 -14.12 -5.25 2.00
C LEU A 70 -13.20 -5.20 0.78
N GLN A 71 -11.90 -5.44 0.95
CA GLN A 71 -10.94 -5.51 -0.15
C GLN A 71 -11.33 -6.60 -1.18
N ARG A 72 -11.91 -7.71 -0.73
CA ARG A 72 -12.38 -8.76 -1.65
C ARG A 72 -13.65 -8.36 -2.39
N GLU A 73 -14.55 -7.63 -1.75
CA GLU A 73 -15.87 -7.29 -2.29
C GLU A 73 -15.83 -6.08 -3.23
N ILE A 74 -14.94 -5.12 -2.97
CA ILE A 74 -14.92 -3.84 -3.70
C ILE A 74 -13.74 -3.83 -4.69
N PRO A 75 -13.98 -3.66 -6.01
CA PRO A 75 -12.92 -3.44 -6.99
C PRO A 75 -12.10 -2.19 -6.63
N HIS A 76 -10.78 -2.34 -6.59
CA HIS A 76 -9.86 -1.27 -6.24
C HIS A 76 -8.48 -1.54 -6.88
N HIS A 77 -7.64 -0.52 -6.96
CA HIS A 77 -6.32 -0.63 -7.58
C HIS A 77 -5.31 -1.37 -6.68
N PRO A 78 -4.43 -2.25 -7.22
CA PRO A 78 -3.51 -3.09 -6.44
C PRO A 78 -2.48 -2.34 -5.58
N TRP A 79 -2.20 -1.08 -5.85
CA TRP A 79 -1.30 -0.25 -5.00
C TRP A 79 -1.74 -0.20 -3.54
N LEU A 80 -3.04 -0.38 -3.25
CA LEU A 80 -3.58 -0.45 -1.90
C LEU A 80 -3.21 -1.76 -1.17
N ASP A 81 -2.75 -2.79 -1.87
CA ASP A 81 -2.53 -4.11 -1.26
C ASP A 81 -1.14 -4.29 -0.65
N ILE A 82 -0.20 -3.38 -0.95
CA ILE A 82 1.22 -3.56 -0.63
C ILE A 82 1.59 -3.07 0.77
N PHE A 83 0.67 -2.40 1.50
CA PHE A 83 0.94 -1.96 2.88
C PHE A 83 0.20 -2.82 3.90
N PRO A 84 0.84 -3.20 5.01
CA PRO A 84 0.30 -4.17 5.96
C PRO A 84 -0.65 -3.55 7.01
N PHE A 85 -1.59 -2.68 6.58
CA PHE A 85 -2.50 -1.94 7.46
C PHE A 85 -3.98 -2.09 7.05
N PRO A 86 -4.63 -3.24 7.31
CA PRO A 86 -5.96 -3.56 6.79
C PRO A 86 -7.04 -2.51 7.07
N ARG A 87 -7.02 -1.91 8.27
CA ARG A 87 -8.00 -0.87 8.65
C ARG A 87 -7.85 0.43 7.86
N MET A 88 -6.60 0.80 7.52
CA MET A 88 -6.35 1.98 6.69
C MET A 88 -6.99 1.79 5.31
N TRP A 89 -6.87 0.59 4.76
CA TRP A 89 -7.45 0.26 3.45
C TRP A 89 -8.95 0.21 3.44
N ASP A 90 -9.56 -0.40 4.44
CA ASP A 90 -11.01 -0.39 4.53
C ASP A 90 -11.55 1.05 4.56
N ASN A 91 -10.85 1.97 5.20
CA ASN A 91 -11.22 3.39 5.22
C ASN A 91 -11.05 4.04 3.84
N LEU A 92 -9.93 3.78 3.16
CA LEU A 92 -9.65 4.37 1.84
C LEU A 92 -10.61 3.83 0.77
N ILE A 93 -10.89 2.53 0.77
CA ILE A 93 -11.87 1.91 -0.13
C ILE A 93 -13.27 2.45 0.12
N ARG A 94 -13.67 2.65 1.39
CA ARG A 94 -14.98 3.26 1.72
C ARG A 94 -15.09 4.71 1.27
N ALA A 95 -13.99 5.45 1.34
CA ALA A 95 -13.97 6.84 0.91
C ALA A 95 -14.05 6.94 -0.62
N GLY A 96 -13.50 5.97 -1.36
CA GLY A 96 -13.68 5.85 -2.82
C GLY A 96 -13.36 7.17 -3.54
N ASP A 97 -14.23 7.59 -4.46
CA ASP A 97 -14.09 8.83 -5.24
C ASP A 97 -14.21 10.12 -4.40
N GLN A 98 -14.61 10.02 -3.12
CA GLN A 98 -14.60 11.17 -2.22
C GLN A 98 -13.18 11.51 -1.75
N LEU A 99 -12.22 10.62 -1.96
CA LEU A 99 -10.81 10.93 -1.79
C LEU A 99 -10.34 11.74 -3.00
N ASP A 100 -9.97 12.99 -2.75
CA ASP A 100 -9.12 13.71 -3.70
C ASP A 100 -7.77 12.98 -3.77
N HIS A 101 -7.57 12.21 -4.85
CA HIS A 101 -6.35 11.44 -5.08
C HIS A 101 -5.10 12.33 -5.16
N GLU A 102 -5.22 13.57 -5.65
CA GLU A 102 -4.10 14.51 -5.68
C GLU A 102 -3.79 15.04 -4.28
N GLU A 103 -4.80 15.42 -3.51
CA GLU A 103 -4.61 15.86 -2.12
C GLU A 103 -4.06 14.72 -1.27
N PHE A 104 -4.57 13.50 -1.45
CA PHE A 104 -4.06 12.31 -0.82
C PHE A 104 -2.60 12.11 -1.21
N ALA A 105 -2.25 12.05 -2.50
CA ALA A 105 -0.87 11.86 -2.95
C ALA A 105 0.07 12.97 -2.46
N LYS A 106 -0.37 14.23 -2.42
CA LYS A 106 0.38 15.35 -1.86
C LYS A 106 0.62 15.15 -0.36
N LYS A 107 -0.42 14.84 0.42
CA LYS A 107 -0.28 14.58 1.86
C LYS A 107 0.56 13.35 2.13
N TRP A 108 0.36 12.30 1.36
CA TRP A 108 1.10 11.05 1.47
C TRP A 108 2.57 11.28 1.17
N GLY A 109 2.90 11.95 0.06
CA GLY A 109 4.25 12.38 -0.29
C GLY A 109 4.85 13.44 0.63
N PHE A 110 4.05 14.06 1.51
CA PHE A 110 4.52 14.95 2.60
C PHE A 110 4.75 14.19 3.92
N PHE A 111 4.07 13.07 4.14
CA PHE A 111 4.28 12.15 5.28
C PHE A 111 5.37 11.10 4.99
N LEU A 112 6.01 11.23 3.83
CA LEU A 112 7.01 10.36 3.23
C LEU A 112 8.25 11.20 2.91
#